data_AF-A0A243W5Q7-F1
#
_entry.id   AF-A0A243W5Q7-F1
#
_cell.length_a   1.000
_cell.length_b   1.000
_cell.length_c   1.000
_cell.angle_alpha   90.00
_cell.angle_beta   90.00
_cell.angle_gamma   90.00
#
_symmetry.space_group_name_H-M   'P 1'
#
loop_
_entity.id
_entity.type
_entity.pdbx_description
1 polymer ?
#
loop_
_entity_poly.entity_id
_entity_poly.type
_entity_poly.pdbx_seq_one_letter_code
_entity_poly.pdbx_strand_id
1 'polypeptide(L)' 'DDVTVLKRFHTCGTRSPHSKLTDQGIQQIRALAAQGYSNQALAVQFGVSRPTISYVVRGKTWRTV' A
#
# COMPACT_ATOMS: atom_id res chain seq x y z
N ASP A 1 -3.31 -15.07 -22.47
CA ASP A 1 -3.63 -13.64 -22.65
C ASP A 1 -4.60 -13.15 -21.59
N ASP A 2 -4.26 -11.98 -21.05
CA ASP A 2 -5.13 -10.92 -20.51
C ASP A 2 -6.20 -11.25 -19.46
N VAL A 3 -5.80 -11.20 -18.18
CA VAL A 3 -6.73 -11.01 -17.05
C VAL A 3 -7.12 -9.54 -16.95
N THR A 4 -8.13 -9.15 -17.74
CA THR A 4 -8.71 -7.80 -17.72
C THR A 4 -9.41 -7.53 -16.39
N VAL A 5 -8.71 -6.80 -15.52
CA VAL A 5 -9.16 -5.66 -14.70
C VAL A 5 -10.67 -5.61 -14.39
N LEU A 6 -11.08 -6.33 -13.34
CA LEU A 6 -12.24 -5.94 -12.53
C LEU A 6 -11.83 -5.96 -11.06
N LYS A 7 -11.20 -4.89 -10.58
CA LYS A 7 -11.11 -4.67 -9.14
C LYS A 7 -11.45 -3.22 -8.80
N ARG A 8 -12.76 -2.99 -8.78
CA ARG A 8 -13.44 -1.90 -8.08
C ARG A 8 -12.72 -1.60 -6.76
N PHE A 9 -12.24 -0.36 -6.60
CA PHE A 9 -11.59 0.17 -5.40
C PHE A 9 -12.59 0.36 -4.25
N HIS A 10 -13.24 -0.72 -3.82
CA HIS A 10 -14.19 -0.70 -2.71
C HIS A 10 -13.66 -1.57 -1.59
N THR A 11 -12.77 -1.00 -0.77
CA THR A 11 -12.69 -1.30 0.67
C THR A 11 -11.78 -0.27 1.32
N CYS A 12 -12.36 0.88 1.63
CA CYS A 12 -11.78 1.85 2.55
C CYS A 12 -12.11 1.44 4.00
N GLY A 13 -11.11 1.50 4.89
CA GLY A 13 -11.29 1.73 6.31
C GLY A 13 -11.68 0.53 7.20
N THR A 14 -10.74 0.12 8.06
CA THR A 14 -10.95 -0.40 9.44
C THR A 14 -11.69 -1.72 9.71
N ARG A 15 -12.18 -2.47 8.72
CA ARG A 15 -12.83 -3.80 8.96
C ARG A 15 -12.26 -4.98 8.18
N SER A 16 -11.06 -4.84 7.62
CA SER A 16 -10.44 -5.91 6.83
C SER A 16 -9.08 -6.32 7.40
N PRO A 17 -9.01 -7.33 8.30
CA PRO A 17 -7.75 -7.99 8.66
C PRO A 17 -7.08 -8.69 7.46
N HIS A 18 -7.75 -8.73 6.31
CA HIS A 18 -7.28 -9.25 5.03
C HIS A 18 -6.69 -8.18 4.08
N SER A 19 -6.56 -6.93 4.51
CA SER A 19 -5.81 -5.95 3.72
C SER A 19 -4.35 -6.38 3.70
N LYS A 20 -3.78 -6.60 2.51
CA LYS A 20 -2.36 -7.00 2.33
C LYS A 20 -1.36 -6.09 3.07
N LEU A 21 -1.78 -4.90 3.50
CA LEU A 21 -1.02 -3.98 4.32
C LEU A 21 -1.57 -3.95 5.76
N THR A 22 -0.77 -4.46 6.69
CA THR A 22 -0.96 -4.27 8.14
C THR A 22 -0.33 -2.96 8.59
N ASP A 23 -0.68 -2.47 9.80
CA ASP A 23 -0.06 -1.31 10.45
C ASP A 23 1.48 -1.39 10.48
N GLN A 24 2.01 -2.56 10.84
CA GLN A 24 3.45 -2.81 10.82
C GLN A 24 4.04 -2.66 9.42
N GLY A 25 3.36 -3.21 8.39
CA GLY A 25 3.76 -3.04 7.00
C GLY A 25 3.76 -1.57 6.55
N ILE A 26 2.82 -0.76 7.03
CA ILE A 26 2.75 0.67 6.73
C ILE A 26 3.95 1.42 7.33
N GLN A 27 4.28 1.16 8.60
CA GLN A 27 5.45 1.77 9.24
C GLN A 27 6.73 1.40 8.51
N GLN A 28 6.85 0.13 8.10
CA GLN A 28 8.01 -0.36 7.36
C GLN A 28 8.13 0.28 5.97
N ILE A 29 7.01 0.44 5.25
CA ILE A 29 6.97 1.16 3.96
C ILE A 29 7.40 2.62 4.13
N ARG A 30 6.94 3.31 5.18
CA ARG A 30 7.34 4.70 5.47
C ARG A 30 8.82 4.80 5.80
N ALA A 31 9.35 3.89 6.62
CA ALA A 31 10.76 3.84 6.98
C ALA A 31 11.66 3.60 5.76
N LEU A 32 11.31 2.63 4.91
CA LEU A 32 12.06 2.34 3.68
C LEU A 32 11.94 3.48 2.67
N ALA A 33 10.77 4.09 2.50
CA ALA A 33 10.62 5.27 1.66
C ALA A 33 11.49 6.44 2.16
N ALA A 34 11.60 6.65 3.47
CA ALA A 34 12.47 7.66 4.07
C ALA A 34 13.96 7.36 3.87
N GLN A 35 14.34 6.07 3.76
CA GLN A 35 15.69 5.64 3.39
C GLN A 35 16.01 5.83 1.89
N GLY A 36 15.05 6.28 1.08
CA GLY A 36 15.24 6.54 -0.35
C GLY A 36 14.83 5.39 -1.27
N TYR A 37 14.16 4.35 -0.76
CA TYR A 37 13.65 3.28 -1.59
C TYR A 37 12.56 3.78 -2.54
N SER A 38 12.59 3.29 -3.78
CA SER A 38 11.60 3.68 -4.78
C SER A 38 10.24 3.06 -4.48
N ASN A 39 9.17 3.83 -4.72
CA ASN A 39 7.79 3.36 -4.53
C ASN A 39 7.47 2.11 -5.35
N GLN A 40 8.19 1.88 -6.47
CA GLN A 40 8.04 0.70 -7.30
C GLN A 40 8.70 -0.53 -6.68
N ALA A 41 9.89 -0.41 -6.11
CA ALA A 41 10.55 -1.51 -5.39
C ALA A 41 9.70 -1.95 -4.19
N LEU A 42 9.18 -0.99 -3.42
CA LEU A 42 8.29 -1.25 -2.29
C LEU A 42 6.97 -1.91 -2.74
N ALA A 43 6.40 -1.49 -3.87
CA ALA A 43 5.19 -2.10 -4.41
C ALA A 43 5.40 -3.60 -4.71
N VAL A 44 6.52 -3.95 -5.34
CA VAL A 44 6.89 -5.34 -5.63
C VAL A 44 7.15 -6.12 -4.33
N GLN A 45 7.94 -5.56 -3.43
CA GLN A 45 8.32 -6.19 -2.15
C GLN A 45 7.09 -6.50 -1.27
N PHE A 46 6.13 -5.59 -1.22
CA PHE A 46 4.91 -5.74 -0.42
C PHE A 46 3.72 -6.32 -1.22
N GLY A 47 3.91 -6.67 -2.50
CA GLY A 47 2.86 -7.27 -3.34
C GLY A 47 1.62 -6.39 -3.53
N VAL A 48 1.82 -5.07 -3.54
CA VAL A 48 0.76 -4.05 -3.69
C VAL A 48 1.03 -3.13 -4.88
N SER A 49 0.05 -2.31 -5.22
CA SER A 49 0.19 -1.39 -6.35
C SER A 49 1.05 -0.17 -5.98
N ARG A 50 1.84 0.36 -6.93
CA ARG A 50 2.60 1.61 -6.77
C ARG A 50 1.76 2.78 -6.24
N PRO A 51 0.53 3.04 -6.73
CA PRO A 51 -0.31 4.10 -6.16
C PRO A 51 -0.69 3.83 -4.70
N THR A 52 -0.88 2.57 -4.27
CA THR A 52 -1.08 2.22 -2.86
C THR A 52 0.11 2.69 -2.00
N ILE A 53 1.34 2.40 -2.42
CA ILE A 53 2.55 2.88 -1.72
C ILE A 53 2.57 4.42 -1.66
N SER A 54 2.25 5.09 -2.77
CA SER A 54 2.20 6.56 -2.78
C SER A 54 1.18 7.13 -1.79
N TYR A 55 0.00 6.50 -1.66
CA TYR A 55 -1.01 6.91 -0.69
C TYR A 55 -0.59 6.66 0.77
N VAL A 56 0.15 5.57 1.01
CA VAL A 56 0.70 5.22 2.32
C VAL A 56 1.80 6.20 2.75
N VAL A 57 2.74 6.50 1.84
CA VAL A 57 3.84 7.46 2.06
C VAL A 57 3.28 8.87 2.28
N ARG A 58 2.26 9.27 1.52
CA ARG A 58 1.61 10.59 1.65
C ARG A 58 0.61 10.69 2.79
N GLY A 59 0.33 9.59 3.52
CA GLY A 59 -0.64 9.56 4.62
C GLY A 59 -2.09 9.85 4.19
N LYS A 60 -2.45 9.58 2.93
CA LYS A 60 -3.80 9.89 2.40
C LYS A 60 -4.88 8.90 2.84
N THR A 61 -4.51 7.63 3.04
CA THR A 61 -5.48 6.55 3.32
C THR A 61 -5.34 5.98 4.74
N TRP A 62 -4.13 5.97 5.31
CA TRP A 62 -3.86 5.54 6.69
C TRP A 62 -3.31 6.72 7.49
N ARG A 63 -4.20 7.65 7.87
CA ARG A 63 -3.87 8.82 8.69
C ARG A 63 -3.84 8.52 10.19
N THR A 64 -4.48 7.43 10.62
CA THR A 64 -4.65 7.06 12.03
C THR A 64 -3.50 6.19 12.59
N VAL A 65 -2.43 6.00 11.81
CA VAL A 65 -1.28 5.12 12.13
C VAL A 65 0.03 5.89 12.17
#